data_AF-A0A4S3TKD9-F1
#
_entry.id   AF-A0A4S3TKD9-F1
#
_cell.length_a   1.000
_cell.length_b   1.000
_cell.length_c   1.000
_cell.angle_alpha   90.00
_cell.angle_beta   90.00
_cell.angle_gamma   90.00
#
_symmetry.space_group_name_H-M   'P 1'
#
loop_
_entity.id
_entity.type
_entity.pdbx_description
1 polymer ?
#
loop_
_entity_poly.entity_id
_entity_poly.type
_entity_poly.pdbx_seq_one_letter_code
_entity_poly.pdbx_strand_id
1 'polypeptide(L)'
;MSSIRRLLRGLFASVVGILVIGVVATLVFAVAIFVVSTGAGLAGYDPSADYVVLAAALIVVAVILTGGFTPRLSGGSDDETTDRFDDRTFN
;
A
#
# COMPACT_ATOMS: atom_id res chain seq x y z
N MET A 1 34.01 4.02 -0.85
CA MET A 1 33.14 4.10 0.36
C MET A 1 31.77 4.73 0.09
N SER A 2 31.60 5.61 -0.91
CA SER A 2 30.32 6.23 -1.28
C SER A 2 29.28 5.24 -1.83
N SER A 3 29.70 4.26 -2.64
CA SER A 3 28.78 3.26 -3.23
C SER A 3 28.16 2.32 -2.19
N ILE A 4 28.96 1.86 -1.21
CA ILE A 4 28.47 1.01 -0.11
C ILE A 4 27.40 1.74 0.72
N ARG A 5 27.60 3.03 1.02
CA ARG A 5 26.63 3.82 1.81
C ARG A 5 25.33 4.05 1.04
N ARG A 6 25.39 4.22 -0.29
CA ARG A 6 24.19 4.30 -1.15
C ARG A 6 23.39 3.00 -1.12
N LEU A 7 24.06 1.86 -1.26
CA LEU A 7 23.40 0.55 -1.23
C LEU A 7 22.75 0.28 0.13
N LEU A 8 23.46 0.52 1.24
CA LEU A 8 22.93 0.34 2.60
C LEU A 8 21.72 1.24 2.87
N ARG A 9 21.74 2.49 2.40
CA ARG A 9 20.62 3.42 2.54
C ARG A 9 19.40 2.98 1.71
N GLY A 10 19.62 2.45 0.50
CA GLY A 10 18.56 1.87 -0.33
C GLY A 10 17.95 0.62 0.30
N LEU A 11 18.78 -0.28 0.85
CA LEU A 11 18.31 -1.47 1.55
C LEU A 11 17.49 -1.10 2.79
N PHE A 12 17.98 -0.17 3.60
CA PHE A 12 17.26 0.29 4.79
C PHE A 12 15.89 0.88 4.43
N ALA A 13 15.83 1.73 3.38
CA ALA A 13 14.57 2.27 2.89
C ALA A 13 13.60 1.16 2.43
N SER A 14 14.11 0.13 1.75
CA SER A 14 13.31 -1.03 1.33
C SER A 14 12.75 -1.81 2.52
N VAL A 15 13.57 -2.10 3.54
CA VAL A 15 13.14 -2.81 4.75
C VAL A 15 12.05 -2.03 5.48
N VAL A 16 12.24 -0.72 5.64
CA VAL A 16 11.22 0.15 6.24
C VAL A 16 9.94 0.14 5.41
N GLY A 17 10.05 0.22 4.08
CA GLY A 17 8.91 0.13 3.18
C GLY A 17 8.12 -1.17 3.34
N ILE A 18 8.82 -2.32 3.38
CA ILE A 18 8.20 -3.63 3.60
C ILE A 18 7.50 -3.69 4.96
N LEU A 19 8.13 -3.16 6.02
CA LEU A 19 7.53 -3.11 7.35
C LEU A 19 6.25 -2.28 7.37
N VAL A 20 6.26 -1.09 6.75
CA VAL A 20 5.09 -0.21 6.66
C VAL A 20 3.95 -0.92 5.93
N ILE A 21 4.23 -1.53 4.77
CA ILE A 21 3.23 -2.29 4.01
C ILE A 21 2.71 -3.47 4.84
N GLY A 22 3.58 -4.17 5.57
CA GLY A 22 3.19 -5.27 6.46
C GLY A 22 2.24 -4.84 7.58
N VAL A 23 2.50 -3.69 8.20
CA VAL A 23 1.61 -3.10 9.21
C VAL A 23 0.25 -2.75 8.60
N VAL A 24 0.25 -2.09 7.43
CA VAL A 24 -1.00 -1.74 6.72
C VAL A 24 -1.79 -3.00 6.36
N ALA A 25 -1.12 -4.03 5.82
CA ALA A 25 -1.76 -5.30 5.47
C ALA A 25 -2.38 -6.00 6.69
N THR A 26 -1.72 -5.94 7.84
CA THR A 26 -2.23 -6.50 9.10
C THR A 26 -3.49 -5.79 9.58
N LEU A 27 -3.52 -4.45 9.51
CA LEU A 27 -4.70 -3.67 9.86
C LEU A 27 -5.88 -3.96 8.93
N VAL A 28 -5.62 -4.02 7.62
CA VAL A 28 -6.62 -4.39 6.61
C VAL A 28 -7.17 -5.79 6.88
N PHE A 29 -6.30 -6.75 7.22
CA PHE A 29 -6.70 -8.12 7.53
C PHE A 29 -7.62 -8.20 8.75
N ALA A 30 -7.35 -7.43 9.81
CA ALA A 30 -8.23 -7.35 10.97
C ALA A 30 -9.62 -6.81 10.58
N VAL A 31 -9.68 -5.78 9.72
CA VAL A 31 -10.95 -5.25 9.20
C VAL A 31 -11.67 -6.30 8.34
N ALA A 32 -10.94 -7.05 7.50
CA ALA A 32 -11.53 -8.10 6.68
C ALA A 32 -12.18 -9.21 7.53
N ILE A 33 -11.54 -9.64 8.63
CA ILE A 33 -12.14 -10.59 9.59
C ILE A 33 -13.47 -10.06 10.13
N PHE A 34 -13.48 -8.79 10.57
CA PHE A 34 -14.70 -8.16 11.08
C PHE A 34 -15.82 -8.14 10.04
N VAL A 35 -15.51 -7.78 8.80
CA VAL A 35 -16.49 -7.74 7.69
C VAL A 35 -17.04 -9.12 7.40
N VAL A 36 -16.19 -10.15 7.30
CA VAL A 36 -16.60 -11.52 7.01
C VAL A 36 -17.46 -12.09 8.15
N SER A 37 -17.02 -11.93 9.40
CA SER A 37 -17.75 -12.42 10.58
C SER A 37 -19.12 -11.75 10.70
N THR A 38 -19.18 -10.43 10.57
CA THR A 38 -20.44 -9.68 10.64
C THR A 38 -21.37 -10.07 9.49
N GLY A 39 -20.83 -10.15 8.26
CA GLY A 39 -21.60 -10.55 7.08
C GLY A 39 -22.20 -11.95 7.20
N ALA A 40 -21.44 -12.91 7.73
CA ALA A 40 -21.92 -14.26 7.99
C ALA A 40 -23.06 -14.27 9.02
N GLY A 41 -22.92 -13.52 10.12
CA GLY A 41 -23.96 -13.40 11.14
C GLY A 41 -25.25 -12.78 10.60
N LEU A 42 -25.16 -11.75 9.76
CA LEU A 42 -26.33 -11.13 9.11
C LEU A 42 -27.03 -12.09 8.13
N ALA A 43 -26.29 -13.00 7.53
CA ALA A 43 -26.83 -14.03 6.64
C ALA A 43 -27.34 -15.28 7.39
N GLY A 44 -27.25 -15.32 8.72
CA GLY A 44 -27.69 -16.44 9.54
C GLY A 44 -26.73 -17.64 9.54
N TYR A 45 -25.48 -17.43 9.16
CA TYR A 45 -24.43 -18.46 9.25
C TYR A 45 -23.62 -18.30 10.53
N ASP A 46 -23.15 -19.44 11.06
CA ASP A 46 -22.23 -19.50 12.20
C ASP A 46 -20.93 -20.22 11.79
N PRO A 47 -20.03 -19.53 11.06
CA PRO A 47 -18.80 -20.12 10.58
C PRO A 47 -17.78 -20.30 11.70
N SER A 48 -16.95 -21.34 11.60
CA SER A 48 -15.79 -21.49 12.49
C SER A 48 -14.78 -20.34 12.32
N ALA A 49 -14.04 -20.03 13.37
CA ALA A 49 -13.02 -18.99 13.34
C ALA A 49 -11.97 -19.22 12.24
N ASP A 50 -11.56 -20.48 12.03
CA ASP A 50 -10.60 -20.86 10.99
C ASP A 50 -11.10 -20.50 9.59
N TYR A 51 -12.40 -20.68 9.34
CA TYR A 51 -13.00 -20.32 8.05
C TYR A 51 -13.00 -18.79 7.84
N VAL A 52 -13.36 -18.01 8.87
CA VAL A 52 -13.36 -16.54 8.81
C VAL A 52 -11.95 -16.01 8.53
N VAL A 53 -10.94 -16.55 9.21
CA VAL A 53 -9.53 -16.18 9.05
C VAL A 53 -9.05 -16.52 7.63
N LEU A 54 -9.34 -17.72 7.12
CA LEU A 54 -8.98 -18.12 5.76
C LEU A 54 -9.65 -17.22 4.72
N ALA A 55 -10.96 -17.00 4.83
CA ALA A 55 -11.69 -16.16 3.88
C ALA A 55 -11.16 -14.71 3.88
N ALA A 56 -10.93 -14.14 5.06
CA ALA A 56 -10.32 -12.83 5.19
C ALA A 56 -8.93 -12.78 4.54
N ALA A 57 -8.11 -13.83 4.71
CA ALA A 57 -6.77 -13.89 4.13
C ALA A 57 -6.81 -13.89 2.61
N LEU A 58 -7.71 -14.68 2.01
CA LEU A 58 -7.92 -14.73 0.57
C LEU A 58 -8.40 -13.39 0.01
N ILE A 59 -9.32 -12.71 0.72
CA ILE A 59 -9.78 -11.37 0.34
C ILE A 59 -8.61 -10.38 0.35
N VAL A 60 -7.82 -10.36 1.43
CA VAL A 60 -6.67 -9.44 1.53
C VAL A 60 -5.65 -9.69 0.42
N VAL A 61 -5.31 -10.95 0.15
CA VAL A 61 -4.41 -11.32 -0.95
C VAL A 61 -4.96 -10.82 -2.29
N ALA A 62 -6.26 -11.03 -2.56
CA ALA A 62 -6.88 -10.56 -3.80
C ALA A 62 -6.83 -9.03 -3.93
N VAL A 63 -7.12 -8.29 -2.87
CA VAL A 63 -7.08 -6.81 -2.91
C VAL A 63 -5.65 -6.29 -3.08
N ILE A 64 -4.66 -6.93 -2.45
CA ILE A 64 -3.24 -6.59 -2.63
C ILE A 64 -2.81 -6.81 -4.10
N LEU A 65 -3.11 -7.99 -4.66
CA LEU A 65 -2.68 -8.35 -6.02
C LEU A 65 -3.38 -7.53 -7.11
N THR A 66 -4.62 -7.12 -6.87
CA THR A 66 -5.38 -6.26 -7.80
C THR A 66 -5.02 -4.78 -7.69
N GLY A 67 -4.15 -4.42 -6.74
CA GLY A 67 -3.73 -3.04 -6.53
C GLY A 67 -4.79 -2.17 -5.85
N GLY A 68 -5.79 -2.76 -5.17
CA GLY A 68 -6.82 -2.01 -4.43
C GLY A 68 -6.28 -1.10 -3.33
N PHE A 69 -5.04 -1.33 -2.88
CA PHE A 69 -4.32 -0.50 -1.92
C PHE A 69 -3.27 0.43 -2.53
N THR A 70 -3.17 0.52 -3.86
CA THR A 70 -2.25 1.48 -4.50
C THR A 70 -2.73 2.88 -4.10
N PRO A 71 -2.04 3.60 -3.20
CA PRO A 71 -2.48 4.91 -2.80
C PRO A 71 -2.41 5.76 -4.05
N ARG A 72 -3.54 6.31 -4.51
CA ARG A 72 -3.51 7.43 -5.44
C ARG A 72 -2.90 8.57 -4.64
N LEU A 73 -1.59 8.74 -4.76
CA LEU A 73 -0.86 9.88 -4.22
C LEU A 73 -1.29 11.13 -5.00
N SER A 74 -2.55 11.55 -4.88
CA SER A 74 -2.98 12.89 -5.29
C SER A 74 -2.58 13.85 -4.18
N GLY A 75 -1.29 14.15 -4.10
CA GLY A 75 -0.76 15.01 -3.04
C GLY A 75 0.76 15.11 -3.11
N GLY A 76 1.24 15.98 -4.00
CA GLY A 76 2.65 16.35 -4.08
C GLY A 76 2.92 17.28 -5.26
N SER A 77 2.73 18.57 -5.03
CA SER A 77 3.23 19.67 -5.87
C SER A 77 4.75 19.57 -6.09
N ASP A 78 5.19 20.12 -7.23
CA ASP A 78 6.54 20.57 -7.61
C ASP A 78 7.12 19.83 -8.83
N ASP A 79 6.66 20.21 -10.03
CA ASP A 79 7.52 20.32 -11.22
C ASP A 79 6.82 21.17 -12.30
N GLU A 80 7.01 22.50 -12.24
CA GLU A 80 7.28 23.38 -13.39
C GLU A 80 7.37 24.84 -12.91
N THR A 81 8.45 25.16 -12.21
CA THR A 81 8.95 26.54 -12.09
C THR A 81 10.42 26.55 -12.48
N THR A 82 10.74 26.08 -13.69
CA THR A 82 12.07 26.30 -14.32
C THR A 82 12.05 26.32 -15.84
N ASP A 83 10.92 26.38 -16.53
CA ASP A 83 10.91 26.82 -17.93
C ASP A 83 10.88 28.35 -17.98
N ARG A 84 11.97 28.93 -17.45
CA ARG A 84 12.47 30.21 -17.94
C ARG A 84 12.96 29.91 -19.35
N PHE A 85 12.03 29.90 -20.31
CA PHE A 85 12.35 30.02 -21.72
C PHE A 85 13.18 31.30 -21.85
N ASP A 86 14.50 31.12 -21.94
CA ASP A 86 15.43 32.13 -22.39
C ASP A 86 15.06 32.44 -23.85
N ASP A 87 14.08 33.33 -24.00
CA ASP A 87 13.71 33.95 -25.25
C ASP A 87 14.86 34.87 -25.70
N ARG A 88 15.88 34.25 -26.31
CA ARG A 88 17.02 34.92 -26.94
C ARG A 88 17.04 34.65 -28.44
N THR A 89 15.88 34.65 -29.09
CA THR A 89 15.78 34.35 -30.52
C THR A 89 15.28 35.58 -31.27
N PHE A 90 16.23 36.50 -31.52
CA PHE A 90 16.21 37.58 -32.53
C PHE A 90 15.27 38.79 -32.34
N ASN A 91 15.83 39.86 -31.77
CA ASN A 91 15.71 41.22 -32.30
C ASN A 91 17.03 41.97 -32.07
#